data_AF-A0A7C3TRY7-F1
#
_entry.id   AF-A0A7C3TRY7-F1
#
_cell.length_a   1.000
_cell.length_b   1.000
_cell.length_c   1.000
_cell.angle_alpha   90.00
_cell.angle_beta   90.00
_cell.angle_gamma   90.00
#
_symmetry.space_group_name_H-M   'P 1'
#
loop_
_entity.id
_entity.type
_entity.pdbx_description
1 polymer ?
#
loop_
_entity_poly.entity_id
_entity_poly.type
_entity_poly.pdbx_seq_one_letter_code
_entity_poly.pdbx_strand_id
1 'polypeptide(L)'
;SLAALRADTGEVVWRAPGRGAAYASFVVAAPAGVTQIIGYDSISLGGWDARSGRRLWEVIPPSAGDYNVPTPVVVDGAVIVSTENNFTRRFRFDADGRVAARPEAVSRDLAPDTATPIAMDGMLIGVDKRLVALELTSLRTLWEIEDAAFEEFVMLIGGNGRVLAVTGKGEVLLIAAGRSAGKIIGRARLFAGADVEIWSHPAITPGRLYVRSNDCIACFELPAARDGSSP
;
A
#
# COMPACT_ATOMS: atom_id res chain seq x y z
N SER A 1 3.31 0.34 -22.30
CA SER A 1 3.67 1.73 -22.61
C SER A 1 3.07 2.64 -21.56
N LEU A 2 3.59 3.86 -21.40
CA LEU A 2 3.00 4.89 -20.54
C LEU A 2 2.54 6.07 -21.39
N ALA A 3 1.55 6.81 -20.91
CA ALA A 3 1.12 8.07 -21.50
C ALA A 3 0.77 9.08 -20.40
N ALA A 4 1.08 10.35 -20.65
CA ALA A 4 0.55 11.46 -19.87
C ALA A 4 -0.48 12.22 -20.69
N LEU A 5 -1.59 12.55 -20.05
CA LEU A 5 -2.69 13.29 -20.64
C LEU A 5 -2.91 14.57 -19.85
N ARG A 6 -3.39 15.61 -20.53
CA ARG A 6 -3.91 16.81 -19.87
C ARG A 6 -5.14 16.44 -19.04
N ALA A 7 -5.16 16.86 -17.78
CA ALA A 7 -6.26 16.53 -16.86
C ALA A 7 -7.60 17.19 -17.24
N ASP A 8 -7.55 18.34 -17.92
CA ASP A 8 -8.73 19.11 -18.34
C ASP A 8 -9.28 18.66 -19.71
N THR A 9 -8.42 18.28 -20.65
CA THR A 9 -8.84 17.97 -22.04
C THR A 9 -8.71 16.51 -22.43
N GLY A 10 -7.92 15.71 -21.70
CA GLY A 10 -7.56 14.34 -22.11
C GLY A 10 -6.59 14.27 -23.28
N GLU A 11 -6.07 15.40 -23.77
CA GLU A 11 -5.08 15.42 -24.85
C GLU A 11 -3.76 14.81 -24.39
N VAL A 12 -3.15 14.01 -25.27
CA VAL A 12 -1.87 13.35 -25.00
C VAL A 12 -0.75 14.38 -24.98
N VAL A 13 -0.06 14.50 -23.84
CA VAL A 13 1.15 15.32 -23.68
C VAL A 13 2.37 14.57 -24.20
N TRP A 14 2.51 13.30 -23.80
CA TRP A 14 3.57 12.41 -24.29
C TRP A 14 3.15 10.95 -24.20
N ARG A 15 3.82 10.10 -24.98
CA ARG A 15 3.75 8.64 -24.91
C ARG A 15 5.17 8.08 -24.83
N ALA A 16 5.35 7.09 -23.97
CA ALA A 16 6.60 6.38 -23.81
C ALA A 16 6.44 4.90 -24.19
N PRO A 17 7.39 4.33 -24.96
CA PRO A 17 7.41 2.90 -25.21
C PRO A 17 7.60 2.15 -23.88
N GLY A 18 7.00 0.98 -23.77
CA GLY A 18 7.08 0.16 -22.57
C GLY A 18 6.19 -1.07 -22.67
N ARG A 19 6.22 -1.94 -21.67
CA ARG A 19 5.53 -3.24 -21.68
C ARG A 19 4.06 -3.13 -21.26
N GLY A 20 3.37 -4.26 -21.12
CA GLY A 20 1.98 -4.30 -20.68
C GLY A 20 1.78 -3.61 -19.33
N ALA A 21 0.54 -3.24 -19.03
CA ALA A 21 0.21 -2.68 -17.72
C ALA A 21 0.30 -3.75 -16.62
N ALA A 22 0.53 -3.29 -15.39
CA ALA A 22 0.29 -4.04 -14.17
C ALA A 22 -0.99 -3.52 -13.48
N TYR A 23 -1.45 -4.19 -12.43
CA TYR A 23 -2.67 -3.79 -11.70
C TYR A 23 -2.42 -2.66 -10.70
N ALA A 24 -1.21 -2.57 -10.15
CA ALA A 24 -0.81 -1.52 -9.22
C ALA A 24 -0.88 -0.12 -9.84
N SER A 25 -1.24 0.86 -9.00
CA SER A 25 -1.16 2.27 -9.38
C SER A 25 0.29 2.74 -9.46
N PHE A 26 0.54 3.76 -10.29
CA PHE A 26 1.79 4.51 -10.20
C PHE A 26 1.77 5.49 -9.03
N VAL A 27 2.93 5.72 -8.43
CA VAL A 27 3.16 6.78 -7.44
C VAL A 27 4.11 7.83 -8.00
N VAL A 28 4.06 9.04 -7.45
CA VAL A 28 4.94 10.14 -7.86
C VAL A 28 5.85 10.52 -6.70
N ALA A 29 7.15 10.64 -6.99
CA ALA A 29 8.14 11.13 -6.02
C ALA A 29 9.20 11.96 -6.73
N ALA A 30 10.02 12.69 -5.96
CA ALA A 30 11.09 13.53 -6.49
C ALA A 30 12.49 13.17 -5.96
N PRO A 31 12.95 11.91 -6.08
CA PRO A 31 14.28 11.54 -5.62
C PRO A 31 15.35 12.33 -6.40
N ALA A 32 16.36 12.82 -5.69
CA ALA A 32 17.39 13.71 -6.22
C ALA A 32 16.83 14.95 -6.97
N GLY A 33 15.63 15.42 -6.62
CA GLY A 33 14.98 16.58 -7.24
C GLY A 33 14.35 16.33 -8.61
N VAL A 34 14.39 15.09 -9.12
CA VAL A 34 13.75 14.73 -10.40
C VAL A 34 12.38 14.12 -10.12
N THR A 35 11.30 14.73 -10.63
CA THR A 35 9.96 14.15 -10.51
C THR A 35 9.83 12.90 -11.36
N GLN A 36 9.59 11.76 -10.70
CA GLN A 36 9.45 10.46 -11.32
C GLN A 36 8.05 9.90 -11.10
N ILE A 37 7.52 9.26 -12.14
CA ILE A 37 6.42 8.30 -12.04
C ILE A 37 7.07 6.95 -11.71
N ILE A 38 6.62 6.27 -10.66
CA ILE A 38 7.22 5.03 -10.15
C ILE A 38 6.15 3.96 -10.07
N GLY A 39 6.44 2.77 -10.57
CA GLY A 39 5.57 1.60 -10.46
C GLY A 39 5.87 0.54 -11.47
N TYR A 40 4.92 -0.36 -11.68
CA TYR A 40 5.16 -1.59 -12.43
C TYR A 40 4.72 -1.45 -13.88
N ASP A 41 5.49 -2.09 -14.77
CA ASP A 41 4.95 -2.68 -15.98
C ASP A 41 4.76 -4.18 -15.78
N SER A 42 4.32 -4.89 -16.83
CA SER A 42 3.96 -6.30 -16.75
C SER A 42 5.07 -7.24 -16.25
N ILE A 43 6.35 -6.83 -16.25
CA ILE A 43 7.45 -7.70 -15.77
C ILE A 43 8.47 -7.00 -14.87
N SER A 44 8.33 -5.70 -14.59
CA SER A 44 9.37 -4.94 -13.90
C SER A 44 8.84 -3.74 -13.13
N LEU A 45 9.58 -3.35 -12.10
CA LEU A 45 9.45 -2.04 -11.45
C LEU A 45 10.29 -1.01 -12.23
N GLY A 46 9.79 0.21 -12.36
CA GLY A 46 10.51 1.28 -13.03
C GLY A 46 10.24 2.66 -12.43
N GLY A 47 11.13 3.58 -12.78
CA GLY A 47 10.94 5.01 -12.62
C GLY A 47 11.06 5.69 -13.98
N TRP A 48 10.13 6.59 -14.28
CA TRP A 48 10.09 7.37 -15.51
C TRP A 48 10.11 8.85 -15.17
N ASP A 49 10.87 9.65 -15.91
CA ASP A 49 10.83 11.10 -15.84
C ASP A 49 9.41 11.59 -16.18
N ALA A 50 8.75 12.29 -15.26
CA ALA A 50 7.35 12.66 -15.41
C ALA A 50 7.10 13.66 -16.56
N ARG A 51 8.13 14.40 -16.99
CA ARG A 51 8.01 15.41 -18.05
C ARG A 51 8.07 14.81 -19.45
N SER A 52 8.87 13.77 -19.63
CA SER A 52 9.17 13.18 -20.94
C SER A 52 8.71 11.73 -21.11
N GLY A 53 8.40 11.05 -20.01
CA GLY A 53 8.13 9.61 -20.00
C GLY A 53 9.39 8.76 -20.22
N ARG A 54 10.59 9.37 -20.24
CA ARG A 54 11.85 8.63 -20.40
C ARG A 54 12.09 7.75 -19.18
N ARG A 55 12.32 6.46 -19.40
CA ARG A 55 12.68 5.54 -18.32
C ARG A 55 14.05 5.89 -17.75
N LEU A 56 14.14 5.99 -16.42
CA LEU A 56 15.34 6.38 -15.69
C LEU A 56 16.08 5.19 -15.09
N TRP A 57 15.31 4.17 -14.68
CA TRP A 57 15.83 2.92 -14.11
C TRP A 57 14.78 1.80 -14.23
N GLU A 58 15.25 0.57 -14.07
CA GLU A 58 14.46 -0.65 -14.17
C GLU A 58 14.96 -1.68 -13.15
N VAL A 59 14.03 -2.37 -12.51
CA VAL A 59 14.30 -3.57 -11.70
C VAL A 59 13.39 -4.69 -12.16
N ILE A 60 13.99 -5.77 -12.65
CA ILE A 60 13.30 -7.02 -12.93
C ILE A 60 13.35 -7.88 -11.66
N PRO A 61 12.20 -8.31 -11.10
CA PRO A 61 12.19 -9.16 -9.92
C PRO A 61 12.79 -10.55 -10.22
N PRO A 62 13.39 -11.22 -9.21
CA PRO A 62 13.97 -12.56 -9.39
C PRO A 62 13.00 -13.61 -9.93
N SER A 63 11.78 -13.66 -9.40
CA SER A 63 10.71 -14.57 -9.84
C SER A 63 9.78 -13.85 -10.81
N ALA A 64 9.47 -14.48 -11.94
CA ALA A 64 8.46 -13.97 -12.87
C ALA A 64 7.03 -14.30 -12.40
N GLY A 65 6.04 -13.70 -13.05
CA GLY A 65 4.62 -14.09 -12.87
C GLY A 65 3.91 -13.41 -11.70
N ASP A 66 4.50 -12.40 -11.07
CA ASP A 66 3.73 -11.53 -10.17
C ASP A 66 2.61 -10.81 -10.94
N TYR A 67 1.42 -10.75 -10.34
CA TYR A 67 0.35 -9.87 -10.80
C TYR A 67 0.67 -8.39 -10.54
N ASN A 68 1.64 -8.07 -9.67
CA ASN A 68 2.05 -6.71 -9.33
C ASN A 68 0.84 -5.82 -8.99
N VAL A 69 0.07 -6.23 -7.98
CA VAL A 69 -1.15 -5.53 -7.53
C VAL A 69 -0.86 -4.50 -6.43
N PRO A 70 -0.05 -4.80 -5.39
CA PRO A 70 0.21 -3.82 -4.34
C PRO A 70 0.97 -2.61 -4.89
N THR A 71 0.45 -1.41 -4.63
CA THR A 71 1.05 -0.15 -5.09
C THR A 71 2.37 0.11 -4.36
N PRO A 72 3.45 0.56 -5.05
CA PRO A 72 4.71 0.84 -4.38
C PRO A 72 4.57 1.93 -3.31
N VAL A 73 5.30 1.78 -2.20
CA VAL A 73 5.34 2.77 -1.12
C VAL A 73 6.66 3.53 -1.21
N VAL A 74 6.61 4.83 -1.48
CA VAL A 74 7.80 5.69 -1.49
C VAL A 74 7.88 6.48 -0.19
N VAL A 75 8.92 6.22 0.61
CA VAL A 75 9.11 6.80 1.93
C VAL A 75 10.59 6.77 2.29
N ASP A 76 11.05 7.77 3.06
CA ASP A 76 12.43 7.88 3.56
C ASP A 76 13.51 7.67 2.49
N GLY A 77 13.33 8.28 1.31
CA GLY A 77 14.29 8.19 0.21
C GLY A 77 14.43 6.78 -0.38
N ALA A 78 13.40 5.96 -0.30
CA ALA A 78 13.36 4.63 -0.90
C ALA A 78 12.00 4.31 -1.48
N VAL A 79 11.98 3.28 -2.34
CA VAL A 79 10.76 2.62 -2.78
C VAL A 79 10.71 1.21 -2.17
N ILE A 80 9.57 0.89 -1.57
CA ILE A 80 9.27 -0.42 -1.01
C ILE A 80 8.17 -1.05 -1.85
N VAL A 81 8.38 -2.30 -2.22
CA VAL A 81 7.44 -3.10 -3.00
C VAL A 81 7.15 -4.40 -2.27
N SER A 82 5.90 -4.83 -2.30
CA SER A 82 5.43 -6.07 -1.70
C SER A 82 4.64 -6.82 -2.75
N THR A 83 5.03 -8.06 -3.02
CA THR A 83 4.50 -8.85 -4.13
C THR A 83 4.50 -10.33 -3.74
N GLU A 84 3.46 -11.07 -4.11
CA GLU A 84 3.26 -12.50 -3.79
C GLU A 84 4.52 -13.35 -4.02
N ASN A 85 5.11 -13.32 -5.22
CA ASN A 85 6.19 -14.24 -5.59
C ASN A 85 7.60 -13.75 -5.20
N ASN A 86 7.73 -12.47 -4.85
CA ASN A 86 9.02 -11.82 -4.59
C ASN A 86 9.11 -11.13 -3.23
N PHE A 87 8.12 -11.36 -2.36
CA PHE A 87 8.01 -10.84 -1.01
C PHE A 87 8.12 -9.31 -0.92
N THR A 88 8.38 -8.79 0.28
CA THR A 88 8.62 -7.36 0.51
C THR A 88 10.09 -7.03 0.33
N ARG A 89 10.38 -6.03 -0.50
CA ARG A 89 11.73 -5.59 -0.88
C ARG A 89 11.83 -4.08 -0.81
N ARG A 90 12.97 -3.60 -0.33
CA ARG A 90 13.28 -2.18 -0.20
C ARG A 90 14.42 -1.78 -1.13
N PHE A 91 14.24 -0.71 -1.89
CA PHE A 91 15.25 -0.15 -2.79
C PHE A 91 15.53 1.30 -2.45
N ARG A 92 16.78 1.60 -2.09
CA ARG A 92 17.24 2.96 -1.80
C ARG A 92 17.48 3.72 -3.10
N PHE A 93 17.07 4.99 -3.15
CA PHE A 93 17.48 5.88 -4.23
C PHE A 93 18.94 6.32 -4.04
N ASP A 94 19.72 6.30 -5.11
CA ASP A 94 21.08 6.85 -5.15
C ASP A 94 21.07 8.38 -5.35
N ALA A 95 22.27 8.97 -5.47
CA ALA A 95 22.45 10.41 -5.65
C ALA A 95 21.85 10.96 -6.96
N ASP A 96 21.61 10.10 -7.96
CA ASP A 96 20.97 10.44 -9.23
C ASP A 96 19.45 10.12 -9.21
N GLY A 97 18.92 9.67 -8.06
CA GLY A 97 17.52 9.29 -7.90
C GLY A 97 17.16 7.98 -8.59
N ARG A 98 18.14 7.11 -8.86
CA ARG A 98 17.92 5.77 -9.42
C ARG A 98 17.98 4.71 -8.33
N VAL A 99 17.51 3.51 -8.63
CA VAL A 99 17.65 2.35 -7.74
C VAL A 99 18.51 1.28 -8.39
N ALA A 100 19.25 0.55 -7.56
CA ALA A 100 20.00 -0.63 -7.99
C ALA A 100 19.08 -1.85 -8.19
N ALA A 101 19.52 -2.81 -9.01
CA ALA A 101 18.76 -4.04 -9.24
C ALA A 101 18.63 -4.92 -7.97
N ARG A 102 19.62 -4.88 -7.08
CA ARG A 102 19.59 -5.62 -5.81
C ARG A 102 18.92 -4.77 -4.72
N PRO A 103 17.93 -5.32 -3.99
CA PRO A 103 17.33 -4.60 -2.87
C PRO A 103 18.31 -4.43 -1.71
N GLU A 104 18.14 -3.33 -0.96
CA GLU A 104 18.87 -3.03 0.28
C GLU A 104 18.41 -3.94 1.42
N ALA A 105 17.12 -4.27 1.46
CA ALA A 105 16.52 -5.19 2.43
C ALA A 105 15.41 -6.04 1.80
N VAL A 106 15.19 -7.23 2.36
CA VAL A 106 14.13 -8.16 1.95
C VAL A 106 13.53 -8.79 3.20
N SER A 107 12.20 -8.90 3.23
CA SER A 107 11.48 -9.70 4.21
C SER A 107 10.58 -10.70 3.52
N ARG A 108 10.62 -11.94 3.97
CA ARG A 108 9.74 -13.03 3.52
C ARG A 108 8.47 -13.15 4.34
N ASP A 109 8.36 -12.37 5.42
CA ASP A 109 7.26 -12.49 6.38
C ASP A 109 5.99 -11.77 5.90
N LEU A 110 6.11 -10.95 4.83
CA LEU A 110 5.02 -10.20 4.20
C LEU A 110 5.09 -10.31 2.67
N ALA A 111 4.14 -11.03 2.08
CA ALA A 111 3.99 -11.20 0.63
C ALA A 111 2.51 -11.10 0.20
N PRO A 112 1.88 -9.92 0.30
CA PRO A 112 0.48 -9.73 -0.07
C PRO A 112 0.24 -9.96 -1.57
N ASP A 113 -0.87 -10.62 -1.88
CA ASP A 113 -1.34 -10.80 -3.26
C ASP A 113 -1.89 -9.49 -3.84
N THR A 114 -2.66 -8.76 -3.04
CA THR A 114 -3.49 -7.63 -3.50
C THR A 114 -3.42 -6.40 -2.60
N ALA A 115 -3.34 -6.58 -1.28
CA ALA A 115 -3.36 -5.48 -0.32
C ALA A 115 -2.06 -4.67 -0.35
N THR A 116 -2.17 -3.35 -0.52
CA THR A 116 -1.03 -2.43 -0.41
C THR A 116 -0.68 -2.20 1.06
N PRO A 117 0.56 -2.50 1.50
CA PRO A 117 1.00 -2.14 2.84
C PRO A 117 1.06 -0.63 3.04
N ILE A 118 0.94 -0.18 4.28
CA ILE A 118 1.03 1.23 4.68
C ILE A 118 2.35 1.49 5.41
N ALA A 119 2.96 2.66 5.19
CA ALA A 119 4.06 3.14 6.01
C ALA A 119 3.53 4.08 7.10
N MET A 120 3.89 3.82 8.36
CA MET A 120 3.46 4.62 9.50
C MET A 120 4.47 4.50 10.64
N ASP A 121 4.88 5.62 11.23
CA ASP A 121 5.71 5.66 12.45
C ASP A 121 6.99 4.79 12.40
N GLY A 122 7.66 4.76 11.25
CA GLY A 122 8.86 3.96 11.02
C GLY A 122 8.61 2.46 10.86
N MET A 123 7.36 2.07 10.58
CA MET A 123 6.94 0.70 10.29
C MET A 123 6.34 0.61 8.88
N LEU A 124 6.47 -0.56 8.27
CA LEU A 124 5.65 -0.99 7.14
C LEU A 124 4.66 -2.03 7.65
N ILE A 125 3.36 -1.76 7.54
CA ILE A 125 2.30 -2.64 8.05
C ILE A 125 1.48 -3.15 6.87
N GLY A 126 1.38 -4.47 6.74
CA GLY A 126 0.64 -5.14 5.67
C GLY A 126 -0.06 -6.39 6.16
N VAL A 127 -0.90 -6.96 5.31
CA VAL A 127 -1.63 -8.21 5.60
C VAL A 127 -1.18 -9.29 4.64
N ASP A 128 -0.80 -10.44 5.20
CA ASP A 128 -0.51 -11.69 4.49
C ASP A 128 -0.90 -12.84 5.42
N LYS A 129 -2.18 -13.23 5.35
CA LYS A 129 -2.89 -14.18 6.24
C LYS A 129 -2.95 -13.79 7.73
N ARG A 130 -2.16 -12.80 8.11
CA ARG A 130 -2.04 -12.16 9.42
C ARG A 130 -1.60 -10.72 9.20
N LEU A 131 -1.81 -9.84 10.19
CA LEU A 131 -1.30 -8.48 10.14
C LEU A 131 0.16 -8.48 10.57
N VAL A 132 1.06 -7.99 9.73
CA VAL A 132 2.50 -7.97 9.97
C VAL A 132 3.00 -6.53 10.00
N ALA A 133 3.79 -6.19 11.02
CA ALA A 133 4.56 -4.94 11.03
C ALA A 133 6.05 -5.23 10.90
N LEU A 134 6.64 -4.64 9.87
CA LEU A 134 8.07 -4.66 9.64
C LEU A 134 8.68 -3.33 10.03
N GLU A 135 9.93 -3.34 10.49
CA GLU A 135 10.72 -2.12 10.62
C GLU A 135 11.03 -1.57 9.23
N LEU A 136 10.79 -0.28 9.00
CA LEU A 136 10.72 0.29 7.66
C LEU A 136 12.05 0.25 6.86
N THR A 137 13.19 0.24 7.54
CA THR A 137 14.51 0.26 6.88
C THR A 137 15.06 -1.14 6.64
N SER A 138 15.10 -1.95 7.68
CA SER A 138 15.65 -3.30 7.70
C SER A 138 14.67 -4.37 7.22
N LEU A 139 13.37 -4.04 7.18
CA LEU A 139 12.27 -4.97 6.94
C LEU A 139 12.21 -6.14 7.94
N ARG A 140 12.88 -6.05 9.08
CA ARG A 140 12.76 -7.05 10.15
C ARG A 140 11.39 -6.97 10.78
N THR A 141 10.76 -8.12 10.99
CA THR A 141 9.49 -8.22 11.71
C THR A 141 9.60 -7.66 13.14
N LEU A 142 8.70 -6.75 13.47
CA LEU A 142 8.56 -6.16 14.79
C LEU A 142 7.52 -6.92 15.60
N TRP A 143 6.36 -7.21 14.99
CA TRP A 143 5.27 -7.96 15.58
C TRP A 143 4.31 -8.43 14.50
N GLU A 144 3.48 -9.40 14.85
CA GLU A 144 2.44 -9.96 14.01
C GLU A 144 1.16 -10.14 14.84
N ILE A 145 -0.01 -10.07 14.20
CA ILE A 145 -1.31 -10.38 14.80
C ILE A 145 -2.02 -11.40 13.91
N GLU A 146 -2.19 -12.61 14.43
CA GLU A 146 -3.04 -13.63 13.83
C GLU A 146 -4.50 -13.38 14.22
N ASP A 147 -5.37 -13.34 13.22
CA ASP A 147 -6.82 -13.24 13.39
C ASP A 147 -7.49 -13.66 12.09
N ALA A 148 -8.62 -14.37 12.17
CA ALA A 148 -9.36 -14.84 10.99
C ALA A 148 -9.78 -13.70 10.04
N ALA A 149 -9.91 -12.47 10.57
CA ALA A 149 -10.19 -11.28 9.77
C ALA A 149 -9.10 -10.95 8.73
N PHE A 150 -7.87 -11.48 8.90
CA PHE A 150 -6.71 -11.21 8.04
C PHE A 150 -6.42 -12.32 7.04
N GLU A 151 -7.24 -13.37 6.99
CA GLU A 151 -7.06 -14.50 6.05
C GLU A 151 -7.42 -14.15 4.60
N GLU A 152 -8.16 -13.07 4.39
CA GLU A 152 -8.64 -12.61 3.07
C GLU A 152 -8.19 -11.17 2.75
N PHE A 153 -8.78 -10.57 1.72
CA PHE A 153 -8.49 -9.19 1.33
C PHE A 153 -8.82 -8.20 2.45
N VAL A 154 -7.83 -7.39 2.82
CA VAL A 154 -7.95 -6.35 3.85
C VAL A 154 -7.35 -5.04 3.35
N MET A 155 -8.09 -3.97 3.57
CA MET A 155 -7.66 -2.60 3.28
C MET A 155 -7.22 -1.92 4.57
N LEU A 156 -6.10 -1.19 4.52
CA LEU A 156 -5.50 -0.55 5.68
C LEU A 156 -5.50 0.97 5.54
N ILE A 157 -5.91 1.68 6.58
CA ILE A 157 -5.69 3.11 6.74
C ILE A 157 -4.88 3.32 8.02
N GLY A 158 -3.72 3.95 7.90
CA GLY A 158 -2.82 4.23 9.03
C GLY A 158 -2.71 5.71 9.36
N GLY A 159 -2.59 6.03 10.65
CA GLY A 159 -2.20 7.34 11.14
C GLY A 159 -2.29 7.42 12.66
N ASN A 160 -1.54 8.33 13.28
CA ASN A 160 -1.62 8.63 14.71
C ASN A 160 -1.45 7.38 15.63
N GLY A 161 -0.51 6.48 15.32
CA GLY A 161 -0.30 5.24 16.08
C GLY A 161 -1.49 4.27 16.04
N ARG A 162 -2.35 4.37 15.02
CA ARG A 162 -3.53 3.55 14.79
C ARG A 162 -3.59 3.05 13.36
N VAL A 163 -4.08 1.83 13.20
CA VAL A 163 -4.43 1.26 11.90
C VAL A 163 -5.90 0.85 11.93
N LEU A 164 -6.66 1.33 10.97
CA LEU A 164 -8.00 0.84 10.67
C LEU A 164 -7.89 -0.21 9.57
N ALA A 165 -8.29 -1.44 9.88
CA ALA A 165 -8.35 -2.53 8.92
C ALA A 165 -9.81 -2.79 8.54
N VAL A 166 -10.10 -2.81 7.25
CA VAL A 166 -11.44 -3.10 6.70
C VAL A 166 -11.34 -4.36 5.87
N THR A 167 -12.07 -5.40 6.25
CA THR A 167 -12.03 -6.70 5.59
C THR A 167 -12.99 -6.76 4.42
N GLY A 168 -12.72 -7.65 3.46
CA GLY A 168 -13.62 -7.94 2.35
C GLY A 168 -15.03 -8.37 2.78
N LYS A 169 -15.18 -8.92 3.99
CA LYS A 169 -16.47 -9.39 4.54
C LYS A 169 -17.20 -8.34 5.41
N GLY A 170 -16.74 -7.10 5.41
CA GLY A 170 -17.41 -6.03 6.14
C GLY A 170 -17.15 -5.99 7.64
N GLU A 171 -16.03 -6.52 8.09
CA GLU A 171 -15.52 -6.22 9.43
C GLU A 171 -14.57 -5.02 9.41
N VAL A 172 -14.63 -4.22 10.48
CA VAL A 172 -13.71 -3.15 10.77
C VAL A 172 -13.00 -3.47 12.07
N LEU A 173 -11.67 -3.38 12.05
CA LEU A 173 -10.82 -3.55 13.21
C LEU A 173 -10.01 -2.27 13.41
N LEU A 174 -9.90 -1.84 14.67
CA LEU A 174 -9.00 -0.76 15.07
C LEU A 174 -7.82 -1.37 15.82
N ILE A 175 -6.62 -1.12 15.32
CA ILE A 175 -5.37 -1.62 15.88
C ILE A 175 -4.61 -0.44 16.47
N ALA A 176 -4.23 -0.55 17.75
CA ALA A 176 -3.15 0.24 18.31
C ALA A 176 -1.83 -0.32 17.80
N ALA A 177 -1.08 0.47 17.05
CA ALA A 177 0.14 0.03 16.38
C ALA A 177 1.31 0.90 16.85
N GLY A 178 2.15 0.33 17.72
CA GLY A 178 3.43 0.90 18.11
C GLY A 178 4.58 0.01 17.64
N ARG A 179 5.81 0.52 17.64
CA ARG A 179 6.98 -0.26 17.17
C ARG A 179 7.25 -1.52 18.00
N SER A 180 6.84 -1.55 19.26
CA SER A 180 7.04 -2.71 20.15
C SER A 180 5.93 -3.75 20.08
N ALA A 181 4.70 -3.35 19.75
CA ALA A 181 3.56 -4.26 19.67
C ALA A 181 2.39 -3.64 18.88
N GLY A 182 1.64 -4.52 18.23
CA GLY A 182 0.29 -4.24 17.73
C GLY A 182 -0.76 -4.85 18.67
N LYS A 183 -1.92 -4.20 18.81
CA LYS A 183 -3.06 -4.75 19.56
C LYS A 183 -4.37 -4.34 18.91
N ILE A 184 -5.26 -5.30 18.65
CA ILE A 184 -6.65 -5.01 18.28
C ILE A 184 -7.34 -4.41 19.52
N ILE A 185 -7.80 -3.16 19.40
CA ILE A 185 -8.45 -2.39 20.48
C ILE A 185 -9.92 -2.09 20.19
N GLY A 186 -10.41 -2.42 19.00
CA GLY A 186 -11.81 -2.29 18.64
C GLY A 186 -12.15 -3.17 17.44
N ARG A 187 -13.40 -3.64 17.40
CA ARG A 187 -13.94 -4.41 16.29
C ARG A 187 -15.42 -4.07 16.13
N ALA A 188 -15.87 -3.97 14.89
CA ALA A 188 -17.29 -3.81 14.54
C ALA A 188 -17.57 -4.49 13.21
N ARG A 189 -18.83 -4.89 13.00
CA ARG A 189 -19.32 -5.35 11.70
C ARG A 189 -20.14 -4.24 11.06
N LEU A 190 -19.79 -3.87 9.84
CA LEU A 190 -20.40 -2.77 9.11
C LEU A 190 -21.73 -3.16 8.47
N PHE A 191 -21.82 -4.39 7.95
CA PHE A 191 -22.97 -4.86 7.20
C PHE A 191 -23.51 -6.17 7.80
N ALA A 192 -24.84 -6.27 7.85
CA ALA A 192 -25.52 -7.53 8.15
C ALA A 192 -25.55 -8.42 6.89
N GLY A 193 -25.52 -9.73 7.08
CA GLY A 193 -25.55 -10.70 5.97
C GLY A 193 -24.23 -11.44 5.77
N ALA A 194 -24.32 -12.65 5.22
CA ALA A 194 -23.18 -13.52 4.96
C ALA A 194 -22.49 -13.21 3.61
N ASP A 195 -23.23 -12.63 2.67
CA ASP A 195 -22.79 -12.42 1.27
C ASP A 195 -22.19 -11.02 1.02
N VAL A 196 -21.67 -10.38 2.07
CA VAL A 196 -21.08 -9.03 1.96
C VAL A 196 -19.71 -9.13 1.30
N GLU A 197 -19.54 -8.41 0.20
CA GLU A 197 -18.25 -8.27 -0.47
C GLU A 197 -17.82 -6.80 -0.57
N ILE A 198 -16.58 -6.52 -0.15
CA ILE A 198 -15.97 -5.19 -0.18
C ILE A 198 -14.61 -5.29 -0.85
N TRP A 199 -14.57 -4.85 -2.11
CA TRP A 199 -13.35 -4.80 -2.92
C TRP A 199 -12.82 -3.39 -3.12
N SER A 200 -13.51 -2.38 -2.59
CA SER A 200 -13.12 -0.97 -2.72
C SER A 200 -12.55 -0.41 -1.44
N HIS A 201 -11.42 0.28 -1.57
CA HIS A 201 -10.79 0.99 -0.47
C HIS A 201 -11.75 1.99 0.19
N PRO A 202 -11.90 1.97 1.53
CA PRO A 202 -12.77 2.89 2.23
C PRO A 202 -12.21 4.33 2.19
N ALA A 203 -13.09 5.31 2.35
CA ALA A 203 -12.72 6.71 2.54
C ALA A 203 -13.02 7.14 3.98
N ILE A 204 -12.08 7.83 4.62
CA ILE A 204 -12.22 8.33 5.99
C ILE A 204 -12.18 9.86 6.00
N THR A 205 -13.06 10.45 6.80
CA THR A 205 -13.08 11.88 7.12
C THR A 205 -13.32 12.05 8.63
N PRO A 206 -13.15 13.24 9.21
CA PRO A 206 -13.44 13.44 10.63
C PRO A 206 -14.83 12.92 11.01
N GLY A 207 -14.87 11.91 11.90
CA GLY A 207 -16.10 11.31 12.41
C GLY A 207 -16.86 10.41 11.43
N ARG A 208 -16.35 10.13 10.22
CA ARG A 208 -17.09 9.31 9.23
C ARG A 208 -16.20 8.36 8.44
N LEU A 209 -16.72 7.15 8.23
CA LEU A 209 -16.15 6.13 7.35
C LEU A 209 -17.15 5.82 6.22
N TYR A 210 -16.72 5.95 4.98
CA TYR A 210 -17.49 5.60 3.80
C TYR A 210 -16.98 4.28 3.22
N VAL A 211 -17.88 3.33 3.05
CA VAL A 211 -17.56 1.99 2.55
C VAL A 211 -18.56 1.60 1.48
N ARG A 212 -18.05 1.07 0.37
CA ARG A 212 -18.86 0.55 -0.73
C ARG A 212 -18.79 -0.97 -0.73
N SER A 213 -19.94 -1.61 -0.58
CA SER A 213 -20.10 -3.06 -0.79
C SER A 213 -20.56 -3.35 -2.21
N ASN A 214 -20.80 -4.63 -2.51
CA ASN A 214 -21.46 -5.09 -3.73
C ASN A 214 -22.87 -4.48 -3.94
N ASP A 215 -23.56 -4.07 -2.87
CA ASP A 215 -24.97 -3.64 -2.96
C ASP A 215 -25.17 -2.13 -2.73
N CYS A 216 -24.30 -1.46 -1.97
CA CYS A 216 -24.51 -0.06 -1.61
C CYS A 216 -23.23 0.70 -1.26
N ILE A 217 -23.35 2.02 -1.10
CA ILE A 217 -22.37 2.87 -0.44
C ILE A 217 -22.98 3.32 0.89
N ALA A 218 -22.32 2.99 2.00
CA ALA A 218 -22.76 3.34 3.35
C ALA A 218 -21.80 4.33 3.99
N CYS A 219 -22.35 5.20 4.86
CA CYS A 219 -21.62 6.11 5.71
C CYS A 219 -21.83 5.68 7.17
N PHE A 220 -20.74 5.40 7.88
CA PHE A 220 -20.74 5.03 9.29
C PHE A 220 -20.18 6.17 10.11
N GLU A 221 -20.82 6.46 11.24
CA GLU A 221 -20.29 7.40 12.22
C GLU A 221 -19.14 6.73 12.98
N LEU A 222 -17.99 7.42 13.03
CA LEU A 222 -16.89 7.03 13.88
C LEU A 222 -17.01 7.80 15.20
N PRO A 223 -16.94 7.12 16.34
CA PRO A 223 -16.99 7.80 17.63
C PRO A 223 -15.84 8.80 17.73
N ALA A 224 -16.11 9.95 18.35
CA ALA A 224 -15.07 10.92 18.66
C ALA A 224 -13.96 10.24 19.47
N ALA A 225 -12.71 10.66 19.24
CA ALA A 225 -11.62 10.26 20.11
C ALA A 225 -12.01 10.63 21.54
N ARG A 226 -12.05 9.65 22.45
CA ARG A 226 -12.19 9.96 23.87
C ARG A 226 -10.88 10.62 24.27
N ASP A 227 -10.92 11.92 24.54
CA ASP A 227 -9.80 12.61 25.15
C ASP A 227 -9.48 11.84 26.45
N GLY A 228 -8.24 11.39 26.59
CA GLY A 228 -7.79 10.66 27.78
C GLY A 228 -7.79 11.49 29.08
N SER A 229 -8.47 12.64 29.08
CA SER A 229 -8.69 13.49 30.23
C SER A 229 -10.15 13.37 30.70
N SER A 230 -10.27 12.65 31.83
CA SER A 230 -11.30 12.75 32.88
C SER A 230 -12.20 11.51 33.04
N PRO A 231 -12.57 11.21 34.30
CA PRO A 231 -11.80 10.48 35.32
C PRO A 231 -12.19 9.00 35.42
#